data_AF-A0A955K370-F1
#
_entry.id   AF-A0A955K370-F1
#
_cell.length_a   1.000
_cell.length_b   1.000
_cell.length_c   1.000
_cell.angle_alpha   90.00
_cell.angle_beta   90.00
_cell.angle_gamma   90.00
#
_symmetry.space_group_name_H-M   'P 1'
#
loop_
_entity.id
_entity.type
_entity.pdbx_description
1 polymer ?
#
loop_
_entity_poly.entity_id
_entity_poly.type
_entity_poly.pdbx_seq_one_letter_code
_entity_poly.pdbx_strand_id
1 'polypeptide(L)' 'MNLQDITYDLPKSRIAQYPPTKRGTSRLLVLDKNSGNIEDSKYSNLANILRPSDLLVLNNTKVIPARLLVETEDGAQ' A
#
# COMPACT_ATOMS: atom_id res chain seq x y z
N MET A 1 -5.87 -20.67 -11.49
CA MET A 1 -5.00 -20.21 -10.39
C MET A 1 -5.55 -20.83 -9.12
N ASN A 2 -4.81 -21.73 -8.49
CA ASN A 2 -5.23 -22.33 -7.24
C ASN A 2 -4.84 -21.39 -6.09
N LEU A 3 -5.67 -21.25 -5.07
CA LEU A 3 -5.35 -20.42 -3.90
C LEU A 3 -4.04 -20.88 -3.23
N GLN A 4 -3.74 -22.18 -3.32
CA GLN A 4 -2.51 -22.74 -2.77
C GLN A 4 -1.24 -22.20 -3.46
N ASP A 5 -1.32 -21.82 -4.74
CA ASP A 5 -0.17 -21.30 -5.49
C ASP A 5 0.33 -19.95 -4.97
N ILE A 6 -0.49 -19.26 -4.15
CA ILE A 6 -0.19 -17.93 -3.58
C ILE A 6 -0.29 -17.92 -2.05
N THR A 7 -0.38 -19.09 -1.42
CA THR A 7 -0.42 -19.22 0.04
C THR A 7 1.01 -19.30 0.60
N TYR A 8 1.30 -18.55 1.66
CA TYR A 8 2.57 -18.59 2.37
C TYR A 8 2.35 -18.45 3.89
N ASP A 9 3.30 -18.92 4.69
CA ASP A 9 3.24 -18.77 6.14
C ASP A 9 3.57 -17.33 6.54
N LEU A 10 2.63 -16.64 7.18
CA LEU A 10 2.77 -15.28 7.68
C LEU A 10 2.49 -15.24 9.18
N PRO A 11 3.53 -15.23 10.03
CA PRO A 11 3.36 -15.10 11.47
C PRO A 11 2.63 -13.79 11.80
N LYS A 12 1.61 -13.85 12.67
CA LYS A 12 0.82 -12.65 13.08
C LYS A 12 1.70 -11.52 13.63
N SER A 13 2.80 -11.86 14.28
CA SER A 13 3.77 -10.90 14.83
C SER A 13 4.51 -10.07 13.74
N ARG A 14 4.50 -10.53 12.48
CA ARG A 14 5.09 -9.81 11.34
C ARG A 14 4.09 -8.88 10.64
N ILE A 15 2.82 -8.87 11.07
CA ILE A 15 1.80 -7.96 10.57
C ILE A 15 1.86 -6.67 11.40
N ALA A 16 2.33 -5.58 10.77
CA ALA A 16 2.38 -4.28 11.41
C ALA A 16 0.98 -3.81 11.80
N GLN A 17 0.76 -3.56 13.10
CA GLN A 17 -0.51 -3.06 13.63
C GLN A 17 -0.64 -1.54 13.50
N TYR A 18 0.50 -0.84 13.45
CA TYR A 18 0.59 0.60 13.31
C TYR A 18 1.72 0.94 12.33
N PRO A 19 1.62 2.09 11.62
CA PRO A 19 2.72 2.58 10.82
C PRO A 19 3.94 2.91 11.71
N PRO A 20 5.15 3.03 11.12
CA PRO A 20 6.31 3.52 11.86
C PRO A 20 6.07 4.94 12.38
N THR A 21 6.58 5.25 13.58
CA THR A 21 6.43 6.55 14.25
C THR A 21 6.86 7.73 13.38
N LYS A 22 7.94 7.55 12.60
CA LYS A 22 8.40 8.52 11.61
C LYS A 22 8.12 7.99 10.21
N ARG A 23 7.37 8.74 9.41
CA ARG A 23 7.12 8.38 8.01
C ARG A 23 8.45 8.26 7.24
N GLY A 24 8.54 7.25 6.38
CA GLY A 24 9.71 7.02 5.53
C GLY A 24 10.85 6.24 6.18
N THR A 25 10.70 5.76 7.43
CA THR A 25 11.71 4.92 8.10
C THR A 25 11.43 3.41 7.95
N SER A 26 10.44 3.02 7.15
CA SER A 26 10.17 1.61 6.87
C SER A 26 11.28 0.97 6.04
N ARG A 27 11.38 -0.37 6.12
CA ARG A 27 12.19 -1.17 5.20
C ARG A 27 11.62 -1.10 3.79
N LEU A 28 12.47 -1.33 2.79
CA LEU A 28 12.12 -1.46 1.38
C LEU A 28 12.82 -2.71 0.83
N LEU A 29 12.05 -3.69 0.37
CA LEU A 29 12.59 -4.84 -0.35
C LEU A 29 12.69 -4.48 -1.83
N VAL A 30 13.88 -4.51 -2.40
CA VAL A 30 14.11 -4.28 -3.82
C VAL A 30 14.29 -5.63 -4.49
N LEU A 31 13.40 -5.95 -5.43
CA LEU A 31 13.45 -7.19 -6.21
C LEU A 31 13.73 -6.85 -7.67
N ASP A 32 14.85 -7.31 -8.19
CA ASP A 32 15.12 -7.27 -9.62
C ASP A 32 14.33 -8.39 -10.32
N LYS A 33 13.38 -8.01 -11.19
CA LYS A 33 12.49 -8.95 -11.87
C LYS A 33 13.22 -9.94 -12.78
N ASN A 34 14.34 -9.54 -13.39
CA ASN A 34 15.00 -10.33 -14.43
C ASN A 34 15.97 -11.36 -13.84
N SER A 35 16.72 -10.95 -12.82
CA SER A 35 17.72 -11.77 -12.14
C SER A 35 17.20 -12.48 -10.90
N GLY A 36 16.10 -12.00 -10.31
CA GLY A 36 15.59 -12.47 -9.02
C GLY A 36 16.42 -11.99 -7.83
N ASN A 37 17.37 -11.08 -8.05
CA ASN A 37 18.19 -10.52 -6.97
C ASN A 37 17.32 -9.73 -5.98
N ILE A 38 17.57 -9.96 -4.69
CA ILE A 38 16.87 -9.33 -3.58
C ILE A 38 17.86 -8.46 -2.81
N GLU A 39 17.48 -7.22 -2.56
CA GLU A 39 18.23 -6.29 -1.71
C GLU A 39 17.33 -5.76 -0.59
N ASP A 40 17.86 -5.78 0.63
CA ASP A 40 17.27 -5.13 1.78
C ASP A 40 17.72 -3.66 1.84
N SER A 41 16.77 -2.74 1.67
CA SER A 41 17.01 -1.29 1.69
C SER A 41 16.08 -0.56 2.68
N LYS A 42 16.16 0.77 2.68
CA LYS A 42 15.27 1.66 3.45
C LYS A 42 14.41 2.48 2.49
N TYR A 43 13.17 2.76 2.86
CA TYR A 43 12.26 3.55 2.02
C TYR A 43 12.83 4.93 1.67
N SER A 44 13.62 5.54 2.57
CA SER A 44 14.34 6.79 2.31
C SER A 44 15.26 6.76 1.09
N ASN A 45 15.70 5.57 0.65
CA ASN A 45 16.59 5.38 -0.49
C ASN A 45 15.83 5.22 -1.81
N LEU A 46 14.49 5.24 -1.82
CA LEU A 46 13.70 5.02 -3.03
C LEU A 46 14.14 5.93 -4.19
N ALA A 47 14.45 7.20 -3.90
CA ALA A 47 14.90 8.16 -4.90
C ALA A 47 16.20 7.73 -5.61
N ASN A 48 17.07 6.97 -4.94
CA ASN A 48 18.33 6.49 -5.52
C ASN A 48 18.11 5.30 -6.48
N ILE A 49 16.96 4.64 -6.41
CA ILE A 49 16.61 3.49 -7.26
C ILE A 49 15.94 3.96 -8.55
N LEU A 50 15.27 5.11 -8.50
CA LEU A 50 14.63 5.72 -9.66
C LEU A 50 15.67 6.32 -10.60
N ARG A 51 15.42 6.22 -11.91
CA ARG A 51 16.24 6.83 -12.94
C ARG A 51 15.65 8.18 -13.36
N PRO A 52 16.48 9.08 -13.91
CA PRO A 52 15.97 10.27 -14.58
C PRO A 52 14.89 9.89 -15.59
N SER A 53 13.81 10.68 -15.63
CA SER A 53 12.64 10.48 -16.50
C SER A 53 11.70 9.32 -16.13
N ASP A 54 11.91 8.60 -15.03
CA ASP A 54 10.89 7.69 -14.50
C ASP A 54 9.64 8.48 -14.04
N LEU A 55 8.44 7.96 -14.33
CA LEU A 55 7.18 8.55 -13.91
C LEU A 55 6.62 7.80 -12.68
N LEU A 56 6.49 8.52 -11.56
CA LEU A 56 5.86 8.00 -10.37
C LEU A 56 4.36 8.32 -10.37
N VAL A 57 3.53 7.31 -10.60
CA VAL A 57 2.07 7.46 -10.57
C VAL A 57 1.58 7.20 -9.16
N LEU A 58 1.01 8.23 -8.54
CA LEU A 58 0.45 8.15 -7.19
C LEU A 58 -1.07 8.11 -7.25
N ASN A 59 -1.67 7.18 -6.51
CA ASN A 59 -3.11 7.20 -6.30
C ASN A 59 -3.47 8.34 -5.33
N ASN A 60 -4.28 9.29 -5.80
CA ASN A 60 -4.85 10.35 -4.98
C ASN A 60 -6.37 10.12 -4.88
N THR A 61 -6.82 9.47 -3.80
CA THR A 61 -8.22 9.12 -3.61
C THR A 61 -9.01 10.31 -3.07
N LYS A 62 -10.15 10.61 -3.69
CA LYS A 62 -11.07 11.67 -3.26
C LYS A 62 -12.45 11.08 -2.99
N VAL A 63 -12.98 11.31 -1.80
CA VAL A 63 -14.36 10.97 -1.48
C VAL A 63 -15.28 11.94 -2.21
N ILE A 64 -16.35 11.41 -2.82
CA ILE A 64 -17.43 12.22 -3.36
C ILE A 64 -18.37 12.53 -2.19
N PRO A 65 -18.48 13.79 -1.73
CA PRO A 65 -19.41 14.13 -0.67
C PRO A 65 -20.83 14.07 -1.22
N ALA A 66 -21.59 13.06 -0.80
CA ALA A 66 -23.01 12.96 -1.07
C ALA A 66 -23.74 12.79 0.26
N ARG A 67 -24.71 13.68 0.51
CA ARG A 67 -25.65 13.55 1.62
C ARG A 67 -27.04 13.40 1.02
N LEU A 68 -27.66 12.24 1.25
CA LEU A 68 -29.06 12.04 0.94
C LEU A 68 -29.88 12.48 2.14
N LEU A 69 -30.86 13.36 1.90
CA LEU A 69 -31.96 13.57 2.83
C LEU A 69 -33.01 12.54 2.47
N VAL A 70 -33.34 11.67 3.42
CA VAL A 70 -34.36 10.64 3.24
C VAL A 70 -35.47 10.90 4.24
N GLU A 71 -36.70 10.82 3.77
CA GLU A 71 -37.89 10.82 4.62
C GLU A 71 -38.44 9.39 4.58
N THR A 72 -38.69 8.82 5.75
CA THR A 72 -39.36 7.52 5.86
C THR A 72 -40.82 7.64 5.45
N GLU A 73 -41.48 6.53 5.11
CA GLU A 73 -42.90 6.56 4.71
C GLU A 73 -43.82 7.16 5.78
N ASP A 74 -43.42 7.07 7.05
CA ASP A 74 -44.12 7.63 8.21
C ASP A 74 -43.76 9.11 8.51
N GLY A 75 -42.95 9.75 7.65
CA GLY A 75 -42.59 11.17 7.76
C GLY A 75 -41.46 11.48 8.75
N ALA A 76 -40.79 10.47 9.31
CA ALA A 76 -39.56 10.70 10.08
C ALA A 76 -38.40 11.00 9.13
N GLN A 77 -37.72 12.13 9.36
CA GLN A 77 -36.55 12.62 8.63
C GLN A 77 -35.23 12.08 9.17
#